data_AF-A0A7J6SJB1-F1
#
_entry.id   AF-A0A7J6SJB1-F1
#
_cell.length_a   1.000
_cell.length_b   1.000
_cell.length_c   1.000
_cell.angle_alpha   90.00
_cell.angle_beta   90.00
_cell.angle_gamma   90.00
#
_symmetry.space_group_name_H-M   'P 1'
#
loop_
_entity.id
_entity.type
_entity.pdbx_description
1 polymer ?
#
loop_
_entity_poly.entity_id
_entity_poly.type
_entity_poly.pdbx_seq_one_letter_code
_entity_poly.pdbx_strand_id
1 'polypeptide(L)'
;AKTDCRLLRLDRETFNHIVKDAAAHKRERYESFLKSVPLLASMDAYERGQIADALKPVSVAAGEMVVKQGEPGDTFYVIEEGACEALKERDGGEQEVVRNSSFCPLCS
;
A
#
# COMPACT_ATOMS: atom_id res chain seq x y z
N ALA A 1 25.87 12.28 -37.17
CA ALA A 1 24.40 12.12 -37.08
C ALA A 1 23.75 13.49 -37.20
N LYS A 2 22.80 13.68 -38.12
CA LYS A 2 22.10 14.95 -38.40
C LYS A 2 20.59 14.68 -38.43
N THR A 3 19.97 14.74 -37.28
CA THR A 3 18.51 14.78 -37.10
C THR A 3 18.24 15.57 -35.83
N ASP A 4 17.17 16.37 -35.80
CA ASP A 4 16.81 17.14 -34.62
C ASP A 4 16.39 16.23 -33.47
N CYS A 5 17.11 16.32 -32.36
CA CYS A 5 16.86 15.54 -31.16
C CYS A 5 16.84 16.47 -29.94
N ARG A 6 15.87 16.31 -29.05
CA ARG A 6 15.91 16.90 -27.70
C ARG A 6 16.45 15.86 -26.73
N LEU A 7 17.52 16.22 -26.04
CA LEU A 7 18.12 15.39 -25.00
C LEU A 7 17.83 16.01 -23.64
N LEU A 8 17.50 15.14 -22.67
CA LEU A 8 17.42 15.49 -21.25
C LEU A 8 18.64 14.88 -20.57
N ARG A 9 19.30 15.65 -19.71
CA ARG A 9 20.43 15.20 -18.90
C ARG A 9 20.11 15.49 -17.44
N LEU A 10 20.33 14.49 -16.60
CA LEU A 10 20.36 14.60 -15.15
C LEU A 10 21.78 14.27 -14.70
N ASP A 11 22.34 15.07 -13.80
CA ASP A 11 23.66 14.78 -13.24
C ASP A 11 23.57 13.69 -12.16
N ARG A 12 24.72 13.09 -11.87
CA ARG A 12 24.82 11.97 -10.92
C ARG A 12 24.47 12.39 -9.48
N GLU A 13 24.81 13.61 -9.08
CA GLU A 13 24.57 14.08 -7.72
C GLU A 13 23.07 14.25 -7.49
N THR A 14 22.39 14.94 -8.39
CA THR A 14 20.93 15.10 -8.39
C THR A 14 20.21 13.75 -8.48
N PHE A 15 20.63 12.85 -9.37
CA PHE A 15 20.04 11.50 -9.43
C PHE A 15 20.18 10.75 -8.11
N ASN A 16 21.38 10.72 -7.53
CA ASN A 16 21.61 10.02 -6.26
C ASN A 16 20.83 10.66 -5.11
N HIS A 17 20.70 11.99 -5.10
CA HIS A 17 19.91 12.71 -4.10
C HIS A 17 18.43 12.32 -4.22
N ILE A 18 17.85 12.38 -5.43
CA ILE A 18 16.46 11.99 -5.68
C ILE A 18 16.20 10.54 -5.24
N VAL A 19 17.08 9.61 -5.57
CA VAL A 19 16.91 8.20 -5.21
C VAL A 19 16.99 8.00 -3.69
N LYS A 20 17.91 8.69 -3.01
CA LYS A 20 18.04 8.64 -1.55
C LYS A 20 16.84 9.26 -0.86
N ASP A 21 16.38 10.42 -1.32
CA ASP A 21 15.19 11.09 -0.80
C ASP A 21 13.95 10.23 -0.98
N ALA A 22 13.76 9.65 -2.18
CA ALA A 22 12.64 8.75 -2.45
C ALA A 22 12.66 7.52 -1.52
N ALA A 23 13.84 6.95 -1.26
CA ALA A 23 13.98 5.83 -0.33
C ALA A 23 13.70 6.23 1.12
N ALA A 24 14.15 7.42 1.55
CA ALA A 24 13.87 7.95 2.88
C ALA A 24 12.38 8.23 3.09
N HIS A 25 11.74 8.92 2.14
CA HIS A 25 10.30 9.19 2.18
C HIS A 25 9.46 7.91 2.16
N LYS A 26 9.87 6.90 1.37
CA LYS A 26 9.19 5.60 1.36
C LYS A 26 9.22 4.93 2.74
N ARG A 27 10.36 4.96 3.42
CA ARG A 27 10.49 4.40 4.79
C ARG A 27 9.64 5.14 5.80
N GLU A 28 9.69 6.48 5.79
CA GLU A 28 8.91 7.31 6.71
C GLU A 28 7.40 7.08 6.54
N ARG A 29 6.93 7.00 5.29
CA ARG A 29 5.52 6.72 4.97
C ARG A 29 5.07 5.38 5.52
N TYR A 30 5.82 4.30 5.30
CA TYR A 30 5.45 2.97 5.83
C TYR A 30 5.57 2.89 7.36
N GLU A 31 6.59 3.52 7.97
CA GLU A 31 6.68 3.55 9.43
C GLU A 31 5.49 4.28 10.07
N SER A 32 5.10 5.43 9.52
CA SER A 32 3.95 6.21 9.99
C SER A 32 2.66 5.41 9.81
N PHE A 33 2.49 4.79 8.65
CA PHE A 33 1.34 3.93 8.35
C PHE A 33 1.24 2.73 9.29
N LEU A 34 2.32 1.98 9.49
CA LEU A 34 2.35 0.80 10.36
C LEU A 34 2.08 1.16 11.82
N LYS A 35 2.50 2.35 12.29
CA LYS A 35 2.15 2.85 13.63
C LYS A 35 0.65 3.14 13.78
N SER A 36 -0.04 3.54 12.71
CA SER A 36 -1.47 3.83 12.74
C SER A 36 -2.33 2.57 12.84
N VAL A 37 -1.79 1.40 12.50
CA VAL A 37 -2.49 0.11 12.55
C VAL A 37 -2.42 -0.46 13.98
N PRO A 38 -3.54 -0.55 14.72
CA PRO A 38 -3.52 -0.99 16.13
C PRO A 38 -2.93 -2.40 16.33
N LEU A 39 -3.11 -3.28 15.34
CA LEU A 39 -2.57 -4.64 15.36
C LEU A 39 -1.03 -4.67 15.35
N LEU A 40 -0.39 -3.66 14.76
CA LEU A 40 1.07 -3.59 14.58
C LEU A 40 1.73 -2.56 15.50
N ALA A 41 0.94 -1.84 16.31
CA ALA A 41 1.40 -0.80 17.22
C ALA A 41 2.27 -1.34 18.37
N SER A 42 2.10 -2.62 18.75
CA SER A 42 2.89 -3.24 19.82
C SER A 42 4.28 -3.71 19.38
N MET A 43 4.57 -3.70 18.08
CA MET A 43 5.86 -4.12 17.54
C MET A 43 6.90 -3.02 17.72
N ASP A 44 8.16 -3.39 17.94
CA ASP A 44 9.23 -2.40 18.09
C ASP A 44 9.62 -1.76 16.74
N ALA A 45 10.53 -0.79 16.77
CA ALA A 45 10.94 -0.09 15.54
C ALA A 45 11.68 -1.01 14.54
N TYR A 46 12.41 -1.99 15.05
CA TYR A 46 13.17 -2.92 14.22
C TYR A 46 12.23 -3.89 13.51
N GLU A 47 11.29 -4.50 14.24
CA GLU A 47 10.28 -5.40 13.71
C GLU A 47 9.37 -4.70 12.68
N ARG A 48 8.94 -3.46 12.96
CA ARG A 48 8.19 -2.67 11.97
C ARG A 48 9.01 -2.37 10.72
N GLY A 49 10.31 -2.11 10.87
CA GLY A 49 11.21 -1.94 9.72
C GLY A 49 11.26 -3.19 8.84
N GLN A 50 11.35 -4.38 9.44
CA GLN A 50 11.30 -5.65 8.71
C GLN A 50 9.98 -5.84 7.95
N ILE A 51 8.83 -5.48 8.56
CA ILE A 51 7.53 -5.54 7.88
C ILE A 51 7.47 -4.52 6.74
N ALA A 52 7.91 -3.27 6.98
CA ALA A 52 7.92 -2.22 5.98
C ALA A 52 8.73 -2.62 4.73
N ASP A 53 9.86 -3.31 4.92
CA ASP A 53 10.67 -3.84 3.83
C ASP A 53 10.02 -5.04 3.12
N ALA A 54 9.19 -5.83 3.82
CA ALA A 54 8.48 -6.98 3.27
C ALA A 54 7.16 -6.63 2.56
N LEU A 55 6.58 -5.45 2.82
CA LEU A 55 5.35 -4.98 2.19
C LEU A 55 5.53 -4.83 0.67
N LYS A 56 4.55 -5.34 -0.07
CA LYS A 56 4.48 -5.22 -1.52
C LYS A 56 3.28 -4.35 -1.90
N PRO A 57 3.47 -3.27 -2.67
CA PRO A 57 2.35 -2.47 -3.16
C PRO A 57 1.52 -3.31 -4.14
N VAL A 58 0.21 -3.29 -3.94
CA VAL A 58 -0.77 -3.92 -4.84
C VAL A 58 -1.83 -2.87 -5.14
N SER A 59 -2.07 -2.62 -6.43
CA SER A 59 -3.14 -1.72 -6.87
C SER A 59 -4.28 -2.56 -7.42
N VAL A 60 -5.50 -2.26 -6.98
CA VAL A 60 -6.72 -2.94 -7.40
C VAL A 60 -7.70 -1.92 -7.96
N ALA A 61 -8.44 -2.31 -9.00
CA ALA A 61 -9.46 -1.45 -9.59
C ALA A 61 -10.76 -1.48 -8.77
N ALA A 62 -11.60 -0.46 -8.94
CA ALA A 62 -12.92 -0.45 -8.32
C ALA A 62 -13.76 -1.64 -8.82
N GLY A 63 -14.35 -2.39 -7.89
CA GLY A 63 -15.12 -3.60 -8.17
C GLY A 63 -14.30 -4.89 -8.31
N GLU A 64 -12.97 -4.81 -8.18
CA GLU A 64 -12.11 -5.99 -8.20
C GLU A 64 -12.10 -6.69 -6.84
N MET A 65 -12.14 -8.03 -6.85
CA MET A 65 -12.16 -8.84 -5.64
C MET A 65 -10.73 -9.09 -5.15
N VAL A 66 -10.37 -8.50 -3.99
CA VAL A 66 -9.03 -8.66 -3.38
C VAL A 66 -8.88 -10.01 -2.70
N VAL A 67 -9.90 -10.42 -1.94
CA VAL A 67 -9.94 -11.68 -1.19
C VAL A 67 -11.32 -12.29 -1.37
N LYS A 68 -11.37 -13.60 -1.62
CA LYS A 68 -12.61 -14.34 -1.79
C LYS A 68 -12.88 -15.25 -0.60
N GLN A 69 -14.13 -15.26 -0.14
CA GLN A 69 -14.56 -16.15 0.94
C GLN A 69 -14.40 -17.62 0.54
N GLY A 70 -13.85 -18.42 1.45
CA GLY A 70 -13.66 -19.86 1.27
C GLY A 70 -12.36 -20.26 0.57
N GLU A 71 -11.59 -19.29 0.06
CA GLU A 71 -10.24 -19.55 -0.44
C GLU A 71 -9.21 -19.55 0.70
N PRO A 72 -8.16 -20.39 0.61
CA PRO A 72 -7.08 -20.37 1.60
C PRO A 72 -6.40 -19.00 1.58
N GLY A 73 -6.42 -18.30 2.72
CA GLY A 73 -5.76 -17.01 2.88
C GLY A 73 -4.44 -17.15 3.62
N ASP A 74 -3.33 -16.91 2.93
CA ASP A 74 -1.97 -16.84 3.49
C ASP A 74 -1.39 -15.42 3.46
N THR A 75 -2.13 -14.47 2.88
CA THR A 75 -1.67 -13.10 2.63
C THR A 75 -2.44 -12.09 3.47
N PHE A 76 -1.71 -11.17 4.11
CA PHE A 76 -2.25 -10.05 4.87
C PHE A 76 -2.21 -8.78 4.04
N TYR A 77 -3.36 -8.12 3.89
CA TYR A 77 -3.50 -6.88 3.15
C TYR A 77 -3.80 -5.72 4.09
N VAL A 78 -3.21 -4.56 3.81
CA VAL A 78 -3.51 -3.30 4.50
C VAL A 78 -3.82 -2.25 3.44
N ILE A 79 -4.90 -1.51 3.65
CA ILE A 79 -5.35 -0.48 2.71
C ILE A 79 -4.49 0.77 2.95
N GLU A 80 -3.59 1.06 2.01
CA GLU A 80 -2.74 2.25 2.05
C GLU A 80 -3.51 3.51 1.63
N GLU A 81 -4.37 3.41 0.61
CA GLU A 81 -5.22 4.50 0.11
C GLU A 81 -6.52 3.91 -0.45
N GLY A 82 -7.65 4.58 -0.20
CA GLY A 82 -8.95 4.22 -0.78
C GLY A 82 -9.92 3.54 0.19
N ALA A 83 -10.87 2.77 -0.34
CA ALA A 83 -11.87 2.08 0.46
C ALA A 83 -12.16 0.68 -0.11
N CYS A 84 -12.46 -0.25 0.80
CA CYS A 84 -12.88 -1.60 0.47
C CYS A 84 -14.08 -2.02 1.32
N GLU A 85 -14.89 -2.91 0.76
CA GLU A 85 -16.08 -3.47 1.40
C GLU A 85 -15.88 -4.96 1.61
N ALA A 86 -16.12 -5.43 2.84
CA ALA A 86 -16.13 -6.85 3.16
C ALA A 86 -17.54 -7.40 2.98
N LEU A 87 -17.74 -8.26 1.98
CA LEU A 87 -19.00 -8.93 1.70
C LEU A 87 -18.99 -10.33 2.30
N LYS A 88 -20.12 -10.76 2.87
CA LYS A 88 -20.33 -12.13 3.32
C LYS A 88 -21.56 -12.71 2.64
N GLU A 89 -21.39 -13.92 2.11
CA GLU A 89 -22.48 -14.67 1.50
C GLU A 89 -23.28 -15.39 2.60
N ARG A 90 -24.61 -15.17 2.63
CA ARG A 90 -25.54 -15.90 3.52
C ARG A 90 -26.21 -17.06 2.77
N ASP A 91 -26.71 -18.03 3.53
CA ASP A 91 -27.50 -19.15 3.00
C ASP A 91 -28.73 -18.63 2.26
N GLY A 92 -28.67 -18.66 0.92
CA GLY A 92 -29.68 -18.06 0.03
C GLY A 92 -29.11 -17.25 -1.14
N GLY A 93 -27.81 -16.96 -1.15
CA GLY A 93 -27.13 -16.25 -2.25
C GLY A 93 -27.18 -14.72 -2.16
N GLU A 94 -27.70 -14.18 -1.06
CA GLU A 94 -27.65 -12.74 -0.79
C GLU A 94 -26.27 -12.35 -0.23
N GLN A 95 -25.66 -11.34 -0.84
CA GLN A 95 -24.40 -10.73 -0.37
C GLN A 95 -24.72 -9.56 0.55
N GLU A 96 -24.23 -9.62 1.79
CA GLU A 96 -24.38 -8.55 2.77
C GLU A 96 -23.04 -7.88 3.03
N VAL A 97 -23.04 -6.55 3.06
CA VAL A 97 -21.86 -5.75 3.46
C VAL A 97 -21.70 -5.85 4.96
N VAL A 98 -20.64 -6.52 5.42
CA VAL A 98 -20.36 -6.75 6.84
C VAL A 98 -19.49 -5.65 7.43
N ARG A 99 -18.64 -5.03 6.61
CA ARG A 99 -17.72 -3.98 7.08
C ARG A 99 -17.24 -3.09 5.95
N ASN A 100 -17.19 -1.79 6.22
CA ASN A 100 -16.54 -0.81 5.35
C ASN A 100 -15.21 -0.40 5.99
N SER A 101 -14.13 -0.59 5.25
CA SER A 101 -12.80 -0.13 5.63
C SER A 101 -12.39 0.96 4.65
N SER A 102 -12.36 2.21 5.12
CA SER A 102 -11.89 3.36 4.34
C SER A 102 -10.64 3.92 5.01
N PHE A 103 -9.60 4.17 4.20
CA PHE A 103 -8.40 4.85 4.62
C PHE A 103 -8.22 6.08 3.72
N CYS A 104 -8.58 7.24 4.25
CA CYS A 104 -8.43 8.53 3.58
C CYS A 104 -7.35 9.34 4.30
N PRO A 105 -6.12 9.44 3.76
CA PRO A 105 -5.05 10.21 4.39
C PRO A 105 -5.26 11.73 4.33
N LEU A 106 -6.27 12.22 3.59
CA LEU A 106 -6.60 13.64 3.42
C LEU A 106 -7.75 14.13 4.32
N CYS A 107 -8.40 13.23 5.07
CA CYS A 107 -9.45 13.56 6.03
C CYS A 107 -9.00 13.23 7.44
N SER A 108 -7.95 13.90 7.94
CA SER A 108 -7.57 13.92 9.36
C SER A 108 -6.84 15.22 9.66
#